data_AF-A0A9W7CNW9-F1
#
_entry.id   AF-A0A9W7CNW9-F1
#
_cell.length_a   1.000
_cell.length_b   1.000
_cell.length_c   1.000
_cell.angle_alpha   90.00
_cell.angle_beta   90.00
_cell.angle_gamma   90.00
#
_symmetry.space_group_name_H-M   'P 1'
#
loop_
_entity.id
_entity.type
_entity.pdbx_description
1 polymer ?
#
loop_
_entity_poly.entity_id
_entity_poly.type
_entity_poly.pdbx_seq_one_letter_code
_entity_poly.pdbx_strand_id
1 'polypeptide(L)'
;MCTRGFFFEPQDSNLPILRFFFRDMEEMPVAELHDHPEAGDCAIFLAFKVSSVLEMKERGVDHPYVQKETKDVPADNVSSASVPQKYTFALLHSKIEEFLKNVRPIWELAHKESVMNKVDEEALLEPVLRPRQTDQFDSSLLVDFRERPLLTKGKLVDRIVPLLKYPGCLMLTNQRLYFQPAQVNNVGDPVLNWSYNTIEYLYKRRHMLKQTGLEIFLKNGESFFFSFRNHYDRDEVYDMMVNQPDLKHLQLTDLESMLRKWQQREVSNYDYLVYLNNAAGRTKNDLTQYPVFPWILNDYQSLSIDLSDPAVYRDLSKPIGALNEERLEFYKARFEAMPRGMEDEGLPPPFLYGTHYSTPGYVLYYFVRMAPEYMLCLQNGKFDAPDRLFQSISSTWSSCNTNHADLKELIPAFFDDSLPPDEWLCNGKNLDLGTTQKLTRVRLRCFGYCLFGTDIRADCCPWYDRSETLSFLHGHPVHLPLFGSIEKPWKVNLCRSISMSGLI
;
A
#
# COMPACT_ATOMS: atom_id res chain seq x y z
N MET A 1 16.06 11.61 4.69
CA MET A 1 16.48 11.96 3.31
C MET A 1 15.81 11.01 2.33
N CYS A 2 15.44 11.46 1.12
CA CYS A 2 15.04 10.60 0.01
C CYS A 2 15.69 11.09 -1.30
N THR A 3 15.44 10.45 -2.45
CA THR A 3 16.06 10.87 -3.72
C THR A 3 15.57 12.22 -4.25
N ARG A 4 14.54 12.81 -3.63
CA ARG A 4 13.92 14.06 -4.07
C ARG A 4 13.99 15.19 -3.05
N GLY A 5 14.56 14.94 -1.88
CA GLY A 5 14.65 15.97 -0.84
C GLY A 5 14.89 15.47 0.57
N PHE A 6 14.75 16.38 1.52
CA PHE A 6 14.79 16.12 2.95
C PHE A 6 13.39 16.05 3.55
N PHE A 7 13.31 15.34 4.66
CA PHE A 7 12.15 15.29 5.52
C PHE A 7 12.59 15.57 6.94
N PHE A 8 11.76 16.31 7.66
CA PHE A 8 11.93 16.57 9.08
C PHE A 8 10.63 16.21 9.79
N GLU A 9 10.71 15.21 10.67
CA GLU A 9 9.62 14.82 11.57
C GLU A 9 9.91 15.46 12.94
N PRO A 10 9.10 16.46 13.36
CA PRO A 10 9.28 17.08 14.67
C PRO A 10 8.97 16.09 15.79
N GLN A 11 9.61 16.25 16.95
CA GLN A 11 9.29 15.47 18.15
C GLN A 11 7.89 15.78 18.69
N ASP A 12 7.46 17.04 18.57
CA ASP A 12 6.10 17.46 18.86
C ASP A 12 5.17 17.06 17.72
N SER A 13 4.27 16.10 17.98
CA SER A 13 3.26 15.62 17.02
C SER A 13 2.22 16.67 16.62
N ASN A 14 2.17 17.82 17.30
CA ASN A 14 1.33 18.94 16.89
C ASN A 14 1.88 19.68 15.69
N LEU A 15 3.20 19.67 15.50
CA LEU A 15 3.88 20.31 14.39
C LEU A 15 3.78 19.45 13.12
N PRO A 16 3.70 20.07 11.94
CA PRO A 16 3.66 19.33 10.68
C PRO A 16 5.02 18.69 10.38
N ILE A 17 4.97 17.55 9.70
CA ILE A 17 6.15 16.98 9.05
C ILE A 17 6.50 17.90 7.87
N LEU A 18 7.76 18.31 7.81
CA LEU A 18 8.26 19.19 6.75
C LEU A 18 8.98 18.36 5.68
N ARG A 19 8.76 18.73 4.42
CA ARG A 19 9.50 18.22 3.27
C ARG A 19 10.13 19.36 2.50
N PHE A 20 11.40 19.21 2.20
CA PHE A 20 12.22 20.17 1.46
C PHE A 20 12.69 19.51 0.15
N PHE A 21 12.20 19.97 -1.00
CA PHE A 21 12.58 19.38 -2.28
C PHE A 21 13.95 19.88 -2.73
N PHE A 22 14.77 18.99 -3.30
CA PHE A 22 16.08 19.41 -3.82
C PHE A 22 15.95 20.40 -4.97
N ARG A 23 15.01 20.21 -5.89
CA ARG A 23 14.74 21.14 -7.01
C ARG A 23 14.34 22.55 -6.57
N ASP A 24 13.92 22.72 -5.32
CA ASP A 24 13.51 24.00 -4.74
C ASP A 24 14.70 24.66 -3.98
N MET A 25 15.89 24.05 -4.00
CA MET A 25 17.12 24.56 -3.37
C MET A 25 18.08 25.07 -4.44
N GLU A 26 18.20 26.39 -4.59
CA GLU A 26 19.11 27.02 -5.56
C GLU A 26 20.58 26.64 -5.35
N GLU A 27 20.96 26.42 -4.09
CA GLU A 27 22.31 26.04 -3.68
C GLU A 27 22.31 24.68 -2.98
N MET A 28 23.43 23.95 -3.10
CA MET A 28 23.62 22.67 -2.43
C MET A 28 23.64 22.88 -0.91
N PRO A 29 23.02 21.99 -0.11
CA PRO A 29 23.12 22.06 1.34
C PRO A 29 24.57 22.09 1.82
N VAL A 30 24.89 22.94 2.80
CA VAL A 30 26.25 23.19 3.27
C VAL A 30 26.40 22.88 4.76
N ALA A 31 27.65 22.75 5.19
CA ALA A 31 28.03 22.76 6.60
C ALA A 31 28.25 24.20 7.05
N GLU A 32 27.52 24.65 8.06
CA GLU A 32 27.71 25.96 8.68
C GLU A 32 28.03 25.82 10.17
N LEU A 33 28.95 26.65 10.66
CA LEU A 33 29.24 26.78 12.09
C LEU A 33 28.25 27.75 12.72
N HIS A 34 27.58 27.32 13.78
CA HIS A 34 26.73 28.16 14.63
C HIS A 34 27.03 27.89 16.09
N ASP A 35 26.82 28.90 16.94
CA ASP A 35 26.93 28.74 18.39
C ASP A 35 25.86 27.75 18.87
N HIS A 36 26.25 26.70 19.60
CA HIS A 36 25.29 25.73 20.10
C HIS A 36 24.44 26.38 21.20
N PRO A 37 23.09 26.45 21.05
CA PRO A 37 22.22 27.21 21.96
C PRO A 37 22.33 26.82 23.44
N GLU A 38 22.72 25.57 23.71
CA GLU A 38 22.76 24.99 25.06
C GLU A 38 24.18 24.67 25.57
N ALA A 39 25.21 24.66 24.71
CA ALA A 39 26.52 24.11 25.07
C ALA A 39 27.66 25.14 25.08
N GLY A 40 27.44 26.36 24.55
CA GLY A 40 28.44 27.43 24.54
C GLY A 40 29.63 27.23 23.58
N ASP A 41 29.69 26.09 22.89
CA ASP A 41 30.69 25.77 21.87
C ASP A 41 30.12 25.90 20.45
N CYS A 42 30.97 26.24 19.47
CA CYS A 42 30.58 26.21 18.06
C CYS A 42 30.31 24.78 17.59
N ALA A 43 29.12 24.52 17.04
CA ALA A 43 28.76 23.25 16.45
C ALA A 43 28.51 23.40 14.94
N ILE A 44 28.70 22.30 14.21
CA ILE A 44 28.48 22.25 12.76
C ILE A 44 27.04 21.78 12.49
N PHE A 45 26.30 22.58 11.73
CA PHE A 45 24.92 22.31 11.33
C PHE A 45 24.84 22.13 9.82
N LEU A 46 23.90 21.29 9.39
CA LEU A 46 23.45 21.25 8.00
C LEU A 46 22.57 22.47 7.76
N ALA A 47 22.94 23.32 6.80
CA ALA A 47 22.19 24.51 6.44
C ALA A 47 21.81 24.48 4.95
N PHE A 48 20.61 24.94 4.63
CA PHE A 48 20.17 25.14 3.25
C PHE A 48 19.09 26.20 3.16
N LYS A 49 18.98 26.80 1.98
CA LYS A 49 17.85 27.66 1.59
C LYS A 49 16.94 26.89 0.65
N VAL A 50 15.65 27.18 0.73
CA VAL A 50 14.63 26.53 -0.10
C VAL A 50 13.58 27.56 -0.47
N SER A 51 13.04 27.51 -1.69
CA SER A 51 11.99 28.44 -2.15
C SER A 51 10.60 28.04 -1.65
N SER A 52 10.33 26.74 -1.49
CA SER A 52 9.06 26.23 -0.99
C SER A 52 9.21 25.07 0.01
N VAL A 53 8.27 24.96 0.95
CA VAL A 53 8.21 23.86 1.92
C VAL A 53 6.85 23.20 1.83
N LEU A 54 6.85 21.87 1.89
CA LEU A 54 5.62 21.09 1.92
C LEU A 54 5.39 20.56 3.33
N GLU A 55 4.26 20.94 3.92
CA GLU A 55 3.79 20.51 5.23
C GLU A 55 2.78 19.38 5.08
N MET A 56 2.89 18.37 5.95
CA MET A 56 1.92 17.29 6.03
C MET A 56 1.69 16.84 7.47
N LYS A 57 0.51 16.26 7.70
CA LYS A 57 0.17 15.61 8.97
C LYS A 57 0.21 16.53 10.19
N GLU A 58 -0.20 17.79 10.04
CA GLU A 58 -0.31 18.72 11.17
C GLU A 58 -1.24 18.14 12.24
N ARG A 59 -0.84 18.17 13.52
CA ARG A 59 -1.60 17.59 14.65
C ARG A 59 -1.93 16.11 14.50
N GLY A 60 -1.10 15.37 13.74
CA GLY A 60 -1.32 13.95 13.48
C GLY A 60 -2.49 13.65 12.54
N VAL A 61 -3.08 14.65 11.88
CA VAL A 61 -4.26 14.49 11.02
C VAL A 61 -3.87 14.31 9.56
N ASP A 62 -4.37 13.27 8.90
CA ASP A 62 -4.17 13.05 7.46
C ASP A 62 -5.05 14.02 6.63
N HIS A 63 -4.51 15.19 6.33
CA HIS A 63 -5.11 16.19 5.45
C HIS A 63 -4.27 16.40 4.18
N PRO A 64 -4.84 17.02 3.12
CA PRO A 64 -4.08 17.37 1.93
C PRO A 64 -2.83 18.20 2.28
N TYR A 65 -1.69 17.86 1.67
CA TYR A 65 -0.43 18.53 1.94
C TYR A 65 -0.52 20.01 1.58
N VAL A 66 0.10 20.85 2.41
CA VAL A 66 0.08 22.30 2.29
C VAL A 66 1.44 22.75 1.79
N GLN A 67 1.49 23.35 0.61
CA GLN A 67 2.70 23.97 0.09
C GLN A 67 2.74 25.42 0.52
N LYS A 68 3.85 25.84 1.16
CA LYS A 68 4.08 27.21 1.58
C LYS A 68 5.31 27.77 0.88
N GLU A 69 5.16 28.97 0.32
CA GLU A 69 6.29 29.74 -0.21
C GLU A 69 7.11 30.28 0.96
N THR A 70 8.42 30.24 0.80
CA THR A 70 9.34 30.79 1.80
C THR A 70 9.53 32.29 1.59
N LYS A 71 9.86 33.00 2.67
CA LYS A 71 10.25 34.41 2.61
C LYS A 71 11.48 34.65 3.48
N ASP A 72 12.28 35.62 3.08
CA ASP A 72 13.40 36.13 3.87
C ASP A 72 12.84 37.04 4.97
N VAL A 73 12.37 36.45 6.06
CA VAL A 73 11.77 37.18 7.20
C VAL A 73 12.48 36.76 8.49
N PRO A 74 12.88 37.71 9.36
CA PRO A 74 13.36 37.39 10.70
C PRO A 74 12.33 36.57 11.48
N ALA A 75 12.79 35.59 12.27
CA ALA A 75 11.95 34.59 12.96
C ALA A 75 10.80 35.20 13.80
N ASP A 76 10.93 36.44 14.24
CA ASP A 76 9.95 37.14 15.09
C ASP A 76 8.74 37.71 14.33
N ASN A 77 8.74 37.75 12.99
CA ASN A 77 7.69 38.36 12.15
C ASN A 77 7.04 37.39 11.15
N VAL A 78 7.06 36.10 11.45
CA VAL A 78 6.47 35.06 10.60
C VAL A 78 4.95 35.14 10.70
N SER A 79 4.29 35.65 9.65
CA SER A 79 2.84 35.53 9.51
C SER A 79 2.45 34.05 9.37
N SER A 80 1.25 33.65 9.80
CA SER A 80 0.78 32.26 9.72
C SER A 80 0.84 31.63 8.31
N ALA A 81 0.98 32.45 7.27
CA ALA A 81 1.03 32.04 5.87
C ALA A 81 2.45 31.94 5.25
N SER A 82 3.49 32.40 5.93
CA SER A 82 4.87 32.41 5.41
C SER A 82 5.77 31.52 6.27
N VAL A 83 6.74 30.83 5.67
CA VAL A 83 7.74 30.02 6.40
C VAL A 83 9.15 30.55 6.15
N PRO A 84 10.12 30.31 7.05
CA PRO A 84 11.49 30.80 6.85
C PRO A 84 12.12 30.22 5.59
N GLN A 85 12.97 31.00 4.93
CA GLN A 85 13.72 30.57 3.74
C GLN A 85 14.93 29.71 4.05
N LYS A 86 15.54 29.89 5.22
CA LYS A 86 16.75 29.15 5.65
C LYS A 86 16.43 28.21 6.80
N TYR A 87 16.92 26.97 6.70
CA TYR A 87 16.80 25.95 7.74
C TYR A 87 18.18 25.45 8.16
N THR A 88 18.32 25.15 9.45
CA THR A 88 19.52 24.55 10.04
C THR A 88 19.17 23.32 10.87
N PHE A 89 19.93 22.23 10.73
CA PHE A 89 19.69 20.97 11.43
C PHE A 89 21.00 20.37 11.96
N ALA A 90 20.96 19.88 13.20
CA ALA A 90 22.03 19.05 13.74
C ALA A 90 21.79 17.57 13.34
N LEU A 91 22.85 16.87 12.94
CA LEU A 91 22.78 15.45 12.62
C LEU A 91 23.15 14.61 13.85
N LEU A 92 22.26 13.70 14.26
CA LEU A 92 22.46 12.88 15.47
C LEU A 92 23.20 11.56 15.21
N HIS A 93 23.06 11.00 14.01
CA HIS A 93 23.48 9.63 13.70
C HIS A 93 24.47 9.54 12.54
N SER A 94 24.96 10.68 12.04
CA SER A 94 25.85 10.71 10.88
C SER A 94 26.74 11.95 10.93
N LYS A 95 27.97 11.81 10.42
CA LYS A 95 28.88 12.95 10.23
C LYS A 95 28.42 13.79 9.05
N ILE A 96 28.54 15.11 9.17
CA ILE A 96 28.03 16.02 8.14
C ILE A 96 28.78 15.87 6.81
N GLU A 97 30.08 15.59 6.83
CA GLU A 97 30.87 15.43 5.61
C GLU A 97 30.41 14.21 4.79
N GLU A 98 30.14 13.10 5.48
CA GLU A 98 29.61 11.88 4.88
C GLU A 98 28.19 12.08 4.37
N PHE A 99 27.36 12.78 5.15
CA PHE A 99 26.00 13.13 4.75
C PHE A 99 25.99 13.99 3.47
N LEU A 100 26.81 15.04 3.40
CA LEU A 100 26.91 15.92 2.24
C LEU A 100 27.46 15.19 1.01
N LYS A 101 28.42 14.28 1.17
CA LYS A 101 28.91 13.41 0.09
C LYS A 101 27.79 12.54 -0.49
N ASN A 102 26.88 12.07 0.36
CA ASN A 102 25.72 11.28 -0.02
C ASN A 102 24.60 12.11 -0.67
N VAL A 103 24.42 13.37 -0.28
CA VAL A 103 23.41 14.29 -0.84
C VAL A 103 23.81 14.81 -2.22
N ARG A 104 25.09 15.13 -2.41
CA ARG A 104 25.63 15.75 -3.64
C ARG A 104 25.13 15.10 -4.94
N PRO A 105 25.31 13.78 -5.19
CA PRO A 105 24.89 13.19 -6.47
C PRO A 105 23.37 13.21 -6.67
N ILE A 106 22.58 13.20 -5.58
CA ILE A 106 21.11 13.26 -5.63
C ILE A 106 20.65 14.69 -5.95
N TRP A 107 21.26 15.69 -5.30
CA TRP A 107 20.97 17.10 -5.56
C TRP A 107 21.38 17.52 -6.98
N GLU A 108 22.55 17.09 -7.45
CA GLU A 108 23.02 17.33 -8.82
C GLU A 108 22.05 16.73 -9.84
N LEU A 109 21.55 15.52 -9.60
CA LEU A 109 20.56 14.88 -10.45
C LEU A 109 19.24 15.65 -10.50
N ALA A 110 18.78 16.17 -9.36
CA ALA A 110 17.53 16.94 -9.28
C ALA A 110 17.57 18.28 -10.06
N HIS A 111 18.76 18.78 -10.40
CA HIS A 111 19.00 20.02 -11.13
C HIS A 111 19.40 19.83 -12.60
N LYS A 112 19.43 18.59 -13.10
CA LYS A 112 19.66 18.36 -14.54
C LYS A 112 18.42 18.76 -15.34
N GLU A 113 18.58 19.70 -16.28
CA GLU A 113 17.49 20.27 -17.10
C GLU A 113 16.84 19.29 -18.10
N SER A 114 17.48 18.15 -18.39
CA SER A 114 16.89 17.15 -19.27
C SER A 114 15.66 16.52 -18.60
N VAL A 115 14.51 16.54 -19.29
CA VAL A 115 13.32 15.77 -18.90
C VAL A 115 13.67 14.29 -18.94
N MET A 116 14.22 13.78 -17.84
CA MET A 116 14.55 12.36 -17.71
C MET A 116 13.23 11.63 -17.52
N ASN A 117 12.97 10.65 -18.39
CA ASN A 117 11.97 9.67 -18.06
C ASN A 117 12.43 8.93 -16.78
N LYS A 118 11.51 8.26 -16.11
CA LYS A 118 11.79 7.60 -14.83
C LYS A 118 12.86 6.50 -14.93
N VAL A 119 12.99 5.85 -16.09
CA VAL A 119 13.99 4.80 -16.32
C VAL A 119 15.39 5.40 -16.26
N ASP A 120 15.57 6.56 -16.86
CA ASP A 120 16.86 7.26 -16.84
C ASP A 120 17.18 7.81 -15.44
N GLU A 121 16.17 8.29 -14.69
CA GLU A 121 16.33 8.69 -13.26
C GLU A 121 16.82 7.50 -12.42
N GLU A 122 16.20 6.31 -12.57
CA GLU A 122 16.60 5.09 -11.85
C GLU A 122 18.02 4.64 -12.21
N ALA A 123 18.38 4.65 -13.50
CA ALA A 123 19.72 4.30 -13.96
C ALA A 123 20.82 5.23 -13.40
N LEU A 124 20.52 6.52 -13.27
CA LEU A 124 21.45 7.51 -12.71
C LEU A 124 21.56 7.45 -11.18
N LEU A 125 20.50 7.03 -10.49
CA LEU A 125 20.51 6.84 -9.04
C LEU A 125 21.18 5.52 -8.63
N GLU A 126 21.21 4.51 -9.50
CA GLU A 126 21.73 3.18 -9.21
C GLU A 126 23.15 3.18 -8.61
N PRO A 127 24.13 3.97 -9.09
CA PRO A 127 25.47 4.02 -8.48
C PRO A 127 25.48 4.56 -7.04
N VAL A 128 24.49 5.38 -6.66
CA VAL A 128 24.35 5.95 -5.31
C VAL A 128 23.65 4.95 -4.38
N LEU A 129 22.68 4.20 -4.90
CA LEU A 129 21.83 3.30 -4.14
C LEU A 129 22.43 1.91 -3.95
N ARG A 130 23.07 1.37 -5.00
CA ARG A 130 23.61 0.00 -5.01
C ARG A 130 24.59 -0.28 -3.87
N PRO A 131 25.54 0.61 -3.51
CA PRO A 131 26.45 0.37 -2.38
C PRO A 131 25.74 0.23 -1.03
N ARG A 132 24.52 0.75 -0.91
CA ARG A 132 23.71 0.68 0.33
C ARG A 132 22.83 -0.56 0.40
N GLN A 133 22.72 -1.31 -0.70
CA GLN A 133 22.03 -2.60 -0.77
C GLN A 133 23.06 -3.72 -0.66
N THR A 134 23.25 -4.24 0.55
CA THR A 134 24.27 -5.25 0.86
C THR A 134 23.66 -6.64 1.00
N ASP A 135 24.32 -7.64 0.43
CA ASP A 135 24.05 -9.07 0.64
C ASP A 135 24.73 -9.60 1.92
N GLN A 136 25.50 -8.75 2.62
CA GLN A 136 26.12 -9.07 3.89
C GLN A 136 25.16 -8.76 5.04
N PHE A 137 24.63 -9.82 5.64
CA PHE A 137 23.83 -9.75 6.85
C PHE A 137 24.74 -9.57 8.08
N ASP A 138 24.35 -8.69 8.99
CA ASP A 138 25.08 -8.48 10.24
C ASP A 138 24.72 -9.58 11.25
N SER A 139 25.60 -10.56 11.39
CA SER A 139 25.42 -11.70 12.32
C SER A 139 25.36 -11.32 13.80
N SER A 140 25.76 -10.11 14.19
CA SER A 140 25.62 -9.64 15.57
C SER A 140 24.15 -9.36 15.94
N LEU A 141 23.27 -9.25 14.93
CA LEU A 141 21.84 -9.01 15.07
C LEU A 141 21.02 -10.30 15.19
N LEU A 142 21.68 -11.46 15.27
CA LEU A 142 21.03 -12.72 15.59
C LEU A 142 20.45 -12.68 17.01
N VAL A 143 19.26 -13.26 17.16
CA VAL A 143 18.51 -13.21 18.43
C VAL A 143 19.06 -14.24 19.41
N ASP A 144 19.51 -15.40 18.91
CA ASP A 144 20.16 -16.43 19.71
C ASP A 144 21.52 -16.81 19.10
N PHE A 145 22.56 -16.80 19.93
CA PHE A 145 23.95 -17.12 19.55
C PHE A 145 24.12 -18.58 19.08
N ARG A 146 23.15 -19.46 19.34
CA ARG A 146 23.12 -20.85 18.87
C ARG A 146 22.57 -20.98 17.46
N GLU A 147 21.96 -19.93 16.92
CA GLU A 147 21.47 -19.91 15.55
C GLU A 147 22.64 -20.03 14.57
N ARG A 148 22.43 -20.86 13.55
CA ARG A 148 23.40 -21.08 12.48
C ARG A 148 22.81 -20.52 11.19
N PRO A 149 23.45 -19.51 10.57
CA PRO A 149 23.07 -19.05 9.24
C PRO A 149 23.08 -20.23 8.27
N LEU A 150 22.02 -20.35 7.49
CA LEU A 150 21.86 -21.37 6.47
C LEU A 150 22.31 -20.87 5.09
N LEU A 151 22.35 -19.54 4.90
CA LEU A 151 22.88 -18.92 3.70
C LEU A 151 24.29 -18.39 3.96
N THR A 152 25.20 -18.59 3.01
CA THR A 152 26.54 -17.98 3.04
C THR A 152 26.47 -16.46 2.90
N LYS A 153 25.48 -15.96 2.14
CA LYS A 153 25.17 -14.54 1.98
C LYS A 153 23.66 -14.36 1.98
N GLY A 154 23.18 -13.24 2.52
CA GLY A 154 21.76 -12.94 2.48
C GLY A 154 21.28 -12.65 1.06
N LYS A 155 19.98 -12.79 0.84
CA LYS A 155 19.34 -12.50 -0.45
C LYS A 155 18.85 -11.07 -0.48
N LEU A 156 19.20 -10.32 -1.51
CA LEU A 156 18.66 -8.98 -1.74
C LEU A 156 17.19 -9.07 -2.11
N VAL A 157 16.33 -8.48 -1.29
CA VAL A 157 14.88 -8.47 -1.50
C VAL A 157 14.31 -7.09 -1.21
N ASP A 158 13.17 -6.81 -1.80
CA ASP A 158 12.35 -5.66 -1.43
C ASP A 158 11.15 -6.17 -0.61
N ARG A 159 10.99 -5.71 0.64
CA ARG A 159 9.77 -5.93 1.42
C ARG A 159 8.67 -5.04 0.85
N ILE A 160 7.61 -5.63 0.35
CA ILE A 160 6.49 -4.95 -0.29
C ILE A 160 5.41 -4.67 0.74
N VAL A 161 4.96 -3.43 0.78
CA VAL A 161 3.77 -3.00 1.53
C VAL A 161 2.91 -2.13 0.60
N PRO A 162 1.67 -1.77 0.97
CA PRO A 162 0.83 -0.95 0.11
C PRO A 162 1.54 0.32 -0.39
N LEU A 163 1.62 0.44 -1.73
CA LEU A 163 2.26 1.55 -2.47
C LEU A 163 3.78 1.73 -2.29
N LEU A 164 4.46 0.87 -1.52
CA LEU A 164 5.87 1.06 -1.19
C LEU A 164 6.66 -0.23 -1.20
N LYS A 165 7.97 -0.04 -1.28
CA LYS A 165 8.93 -1.12 -1.13
C LYS A 165 10.10 -0.67 -0.27
N TYR A 166 10.56 -1.58 0.58
CA TYR A 166 11.71 -1.37 1.46
C TYR A 166 12.82 -2.35 1.06
N PRO A 167 13.90 -1.88 0.41
CA PRO A 167 15.01 -2.76 0.07
C PRO A 167 15.70 -3.26 1.34
N GLY A 168 16.21 -4.49 1.29
CA GLY A 168 16.93 -5.09 2.40
C GLY A 168 17.57 -6.42 2.05
N CYS A 169 18.09 -7.06 3.10
CA CYS A 169 18.79 -8.32 3.04
C CYS A 169 18.03 -9.37 3.84
N LEU A 170 17.67 -10.48 3.19
CA LEU A 170 16.97 -11.60 3.79
C LEU A 170 17.97 -12.69 4.18
N MET A 171 17.90 -13.16 5.43
CA MET A 171 18.78 -14.21 5.95
C MET A 171 17.95 -15.31 6.60
N LEU A 172 18.36 -16.55 6.40
CA LEU A 172 17.74 -17.72 7.04
C LEU A 172 18.73 -18.35 8.01
N THR A 173 18.25 -18.70 9.20
CA THR A 173 18.97 -19.54 10.16
C THR A 173 18.26 -20.87 10.31
N ASN A 174 18.82 -21.79 11.10
CA ASN A 174 18.14 -23.03 11.45
C ASN A 174 16.89 -22.86 12.35
N GLN A 175 16.53 -21.63 12.75
CA GLN A 175 15.37 -21.37 13.62
C GLN A 175 14.46 -20.22 13.17
N ARG A 176 14.98 -19.28 12.36
CA ARG A 176 14.31 -18.02 12.04
C ARG A 176 14.58 -17.53 10.63
N LEU A 177 13.63 -16.76 10.12
CA LEU A 177 13.79 -15.86 8.98
C LEU A 177 14.10 -14.45 9.50
N TYR A 178 15.08 -13.80 8.89
CA TYR A 178 15.47 -12.42 9.17
C TYR A 178 15.31 -11.53 7.93
N PHE A 179 14.91 -10.28 8.14
CA PHE A 179 14.97 -9.21 7.16
C PHE A 179 15.68 -8.00 7.78
N GLN A 180 16.86 -7.69 7.27
CA GLN A 180 17.65 -6.53 7.63
C GLN A 180 17.38 -5.41 6.61
N PRO A 181 16.74 -4.29 7.00
CA PRO A 181 16.53 -3.16 6.11
C PRO A 181 17.85 -2.61 5.56
N ALA A 182 17.87 -2.22 4.28
CA ALA A 182 19.04 -1.59 3.69
C ALA A 182 19.28 -0.20 4.32
N GLN A 183 20.54 0.17 4.53
CA GLN A 183 20.94 1.45 5.12
C GLN A 183 20.84 2.61 4.10
N VAL A 184 19.69 2.75 3.45
CA VAL A 184 19.45 3.79 2.43
C VAL A 184 18.94 5.08 3.09
N ASN A 185 17.75 5.01 3.68
CA ASN A 185 17.05 6.10 4.38
C ASN A 185 16.64 5.71 5.81
N ASN A 186 16.95 4.48 6.23
CA ASN A 186 16.39 3.79 7.39
C ASN A 186 17.42 3.57 8.50
N VAL A 187 18.26 4.58 8.76
CA VAL A 187 19.24 4.50 9.86
C VAL A 187 18.48 4.25 11.16
N GLY A 188 18.67 3.07 11.75
CA GLY A 188 18.03 2.66 13.00
C GLY A 188 16.70 1.89 12.87
N ASP A 189 16.23 1.53 11.67
CA ASP A 189 15.12 0.57 11.58
C ASP A 189 15.56 -0.80 12.12
N PRO A 190 14.75 -1.44 12.99
CA PRO A 190 15.12 -2.70 13.59
C PRO A 190 15.18 -3.81 12.53
N VAL A 191 16.08 -4.77 12.75
CA VAL A 191 16.05 -6.03 12.00
C VAL A 191 14.80 -6.79 12.40
N LEU A 192 14.02 -7.14 11.39
CA LEU A 192 12.82 -7.94 11.57
C LEU A 192 13.20 -9.41 11.56
N ASN A 193 12.54 -10.19 12.40
CA ASN A 193 12.78 -11.61 12.47
C ASN A 193 11.54 -12.38 12.87
N TRP A 194 11.38 -13.58 12.32
CA TRP A 194 10.23 -14.43 12.55
C TRP A 194 10.71 -15.85 12.84
N SER A 195 10.30 -16.40 13.97
CA SER A 195 10.57 -17.81 14.27
C SER A 195 9.72 -18.70 13.39
N TYR A 196 10.29 -19.81 12.93
CA TYR A 196 9.58 -20.75 12.09
C TYR A 196 8.31 -21.28 12.76
N ASN A 197 8.30 -21.46 14.08
CA ASN A 197 7.11 -21.89 14.81
C ASN A 197 5.95 -20.87 14.80
N THR A 198 6.19 -19.62 14.43
CA THR A 198 5.14 -18.59 14.29
C THR A 198 4.57 -18.50 12.88
N ILE A 199 5.22 -19.09 11.89
CA ILE A 199 4.78 -19.07 10.50
C ILE A 199 3.71 -20.16 10.31
N GLU A 200 2.56 -19.77 9.79
CA GLU A 200 1.42 -20.64 9.52
C GLU A 200 1.25 -20.96 8.04
N TYR A 201 1.59 -20.03 7.13
CA TYR A 201 1.57 -20.30 5.70
C TYR A 201 2.75 -19.66 4.97
N LEU A 202 3.15 -20.28 3.87
CA LEU A 202 4.21 -19.82 2.98
C LEU A 202 3.76 -19.90 1.52
N TYR A 203 3.63 -18.75 0.86
CA TYR A 203 3.12 -18.68 -0.51
C TYR A 203 4.14 -18.11 -1.48
N LYS A 204 4.39 -18.87 -2.56
CA LYS A 204 5.02 -18.35 -3.77
C LYS A 204 4.04 -17.39 -4.46
N ARG A 205 4.47 -16.15 -4.71
CA ARG A 205 3.63 -15.10 -5.30
C ARG A 205 4.25 -14.48 -6.55
N ARG A 206 3.43 -13.72 -7.26
CA ARG A 206 3.86 -12.81 -8.31
C ARG A 206 4.04 -11.40 -7.73
N HIS A 207 5.00 -10.65 -8.26
CA HIS A 207 5.09 -9.21 -8.08
C HIS A 207 5.39 -8.59 -9.44
N MET A 208 4.65 -7.55 -9.83
CA MET A 208 4.75 -6.96 -11.17
C MET A 208 4.66 -8.01 -12.30
N LEU A 209 3.73 -8.96 -12.16
CA LEU A 209 3.50 -10.10 -13.05
C LEU A 209 4.67 -11.10 -13.18
N LYS A 210 5.74 -10.97 -12.38
CA LYS A 210 6.90 -11.88 -12.36
C LYS A 210 6.84 -12.81 -11.16
N GLN A 211 7.29 -14.07 -11.33
CA GLN A 211 7.31 -15.11 -10.29
C GLN A 211 8.45 -14.92 -9.26
N THR A 212 8.56 -13.72 -8.69
CA THR A 212 9.65 -13.32 -7.79
C THR A 212 9.17 -13.07 -6.36
N GLY A 213 7.90 -13.34 -6.05
CA GLY A 213 7.30 -13.05 -4.76
C GLY A 213 7.33 -14.24 -3.79
N LEU A 214 7.48 -13.93 -2.50
CA LEU A 214 7.29 -14.84 -1.38
C LEU A 214 6.52 -14.12 -0.27
N GLU A 215 5.42 -14.68 0.20
CA GLU A 215 4.70 -14.14 1.36
C GLU A 215 4.64 -15.16 2.49
N ILE A 216 4.99 -14.71 3.69
CA ILE A 216 4.79 -15.47 4.93
C ILE A 216 3.52 -14.98 5.61
N PHE A 217 2.74 -15.90 6.17
CA PHE A 217 1.64 -15.61 7.09
C PHE A 217 2.00 -16.15 8.45
N LEU A 218 1.75 -15.36 9.48
CA LEU A 218 1.98 -15.72 10.86
C LEU A 218 0.68 -16.20 11.52
N LYS A 219 0.81 -16.95 12.61
CA LYS A 219 -0.32 -17.45 13.42
C LYS A 219 -1.18 -16.35 14.05
N ASN A 220 -0.67 -15.12 14.11
CA ASN A 220 -1.41 -13.94 14.56
C ASN A 220 -2.10 -13.20 13.40
N GLY A 221 -2.10 -13.76 12.18
CA GLY A 221 -2.81 -13.24 10.99
C GLY A 221 -2.05 -12.19 10.21
N GLU A 222 -0.91 -11.75 10.73
CA GLU A 222 0.00 -10.86 10.04
C GLU A 222 0.65 -11.53 8.84
N SER A 223 0.96 -10.74 7.81
CA SER A 223 1.65 -11.24 6.62
C SER A 223 2.71 -10.28 6.12
N PHE A 224 3.82 -10.85 5.63
CA PHE A 224 4.96 -10.10 5.12
C PHE A 224 5.31 -10.59 3.73
N PHE A 225 5.27 -9.66 2.77
CA PHE A 225 5.50 -9.94 1.36
C PHE A 225 6.87 -9.45 0.91
N PHE A 226 7.65 -10.32 0.26
CA PHE A 226 8.98 -10.02 -0.25
C PHE A 226 9.05 -10.28 -1.75
N SER A 227 9.62 -9.33 -2.49
CA SER A 227 9.98 -9.49 -3.89
C SER A 227 11.49 -9.68 -4.03
N PHE A 228 11.88 -10.78 -4.65
CA PHE A 228 13.26 -11.12 -4.99
C PHE A 228 13.68 -10.48 -6.31
N ARG A 229 14.99 -10.43 -6.55
CA ARG A 229 15.55 -9.97 -7.83
C ARG A 229 15.26 -10.96 -8.98
N ASN A 230 15.15 -12.25 -8.66
CA ASN A 230 14.86 -13.33 -9.60
C ASN A 230 14.13 -14.49 -8.90
N HIS A 231 13.56 -15.41 -9.68
CA HIS A 231 12.80 -16.54 -9.14
C HIS A 231 13.69 -17.64 -8.54
N TYR A 232 14.93 -17.79 -8.99
CA TYR A 232 15.87 -18.78 -8.46
C TYR A 232 16.19 -18.52 -6.98
N ASP A 233 16.49 -17.27 -6.61
CA ASP A 233 16.72 -16.89 -5.21
C ASP A 233 15.47 -17.09 -4.35
N ARG A 234 14.29 -16.81 -4.91
CA ARG A 234 13.00 -17.04 -4.26
C ARG A 234 12.78 -18.53 -3.99
N ASP A 235 13.01 -19.37 -5.00
CA ASP A 235 12.83 -20.82 -4.91
C ASP A 235 13.83 -21.44 -3.92
N GLU A 236 15.10 -21.02 -3.93
CA GLU A 236 16.10 -21.46 -2.94
C GLU A 236 15.67 -21.15 -1.51
N VAL A 237 15.22 -19.91 -1.24
CA VAL A 237 14.74 -19.50 0.09
C VAL A 237 13.49 -20.28 0.49
N TYR A 238 12.53 -20.42 -0.42
CA TYR A 238 11.30 -21.20 -0.17
C TYR A 238 11.63 -22.66 0.17
N ASP A 239 12.42 -23.32 -0.66
CA ASP A 239 12.78 -24.73 -0.53
C ASP A 239 13.56 -24.96 0.78
N MET A 240 14.42 -24.03 1.17
CA MET A 240 15.15 -24.13 2.43
C MET A 240 14.24 -23.93 3.65
N MET A 241 13.24 -23.04 3.57
CA MET A 241 12.25 -22.84 4.64
C MET A 241 11.35 -24.05 4.82
N VAL A 242 10.75 -24.60 3.75
CA VAL A 242 9.83 -25.76 3.88
C VAL A 242 10.54 -27.02 4.41
N ASN A 243 11.85 -27.11 4.25
CA ASN A 243 12.65 -28.20 4.81
C ASN A 243 12.98 -28.04 6.30
N GLN A 244 12.70 -26.89 6.91
CA GLN A 244 12.93 -26.66 8.35
C GLN A 244 11.95 -27.51 9.17
N PRO A 245 12.40 -28.13 10.28
CA PRO A 245 11.57 -29.03 11.09
C PRO A 245 10.21 -28.43 11.48
N ASP A 246 10.20 -27.17 11.89
CA ASP A 246 8.99 -26.45 12.30
C ASP A 246 8.05 -26.12 11.14
N LEU A 247 8.52 -26.14 9.89
CA LEU A 247 7.73 -25.78 8.69
C LEU A 247 7.38 -26.98 7.80
N LYS A 248 7.89 -28.19 8.11
CA LYS A 248 7.58 -29.40 7.32
C LYS A 248 6.09 -29.74 7.24
N HIS A 249 5.32 -29.28 8.22
CA HIS A 249 3.89 -29.50 8.30
C HIS A 249 3.07 -28.55 7.42
N LEU A 250 3.70 -27.54 6.81
CA LEU A 250 3.04 -26.62 5.88
C LEU A 250 2.63 -27.38 4.61
N GLN A 251 1.49 -28.07 4.69
CA GLN A 251 0.87 -28.70 3.54
C GLN A 251 0.12 -27.63 2.74
N LEU A 252 0.45 -27.51 1.45
CA LEU A 252 -0.42 -26.80 0.52
C LEU A 252 -1.72 -27.58 0.45
N THR A 253 -2.81 -27.02 0.99
CA THR A 253 -4.14 -27.53 0.69
C THR A 253 -4.35 -27.37 -0.80
N ASP A 254 -4.54 -28.48 -1.51
CA ASP A 254 -4.77 -28.43 -2.95
C ASP A 254 -6.13 -27.80 -3.26
N LEU A 255 -6.22 -27.18 -4.43
CA LEU A 255 -7.40 -26.45 -4.89
C LEU A 255 -8.62 -27.37 -5.02
N GLU A 256 -8.41 -28.66 -5.34
CA GLU A 256 -9.48 -29.63 -5.54
C GLU A 256 -10.14 -30.03 -4.22
N SER A 257 -9.35 -30.23 -3.16
CA SER A 257 -9.82 -30.48 -1.81
C SER A 257 -10.65 -29.31 -1.31
N MET A 258 -10.16 -28.07 -1.50
CA MET A 258 -10.92 -26.89 -1.08
C MET A 258 -12.22 -26.72 -1.87
N LEU A 259 -12.20 -26.99 -3.18
CA LEU A 259 -13.41 -27.01 -4.02
C LEU A 259 -14.45 -28.01 -3.49
N ARG A 260 -14.02 -29.24 -3.14
CA ARG A 260 -14.94 -30.28 -2.60
C ARG A 260 -15.54 -29.85 -1.27
N LYS A 261 -14.73 -29.30 -0.36
CA LYS A 261 -15.21 -28.79 0.93
C LYS A 261 -16.26 -27.69 0.76
N TRP A 262 -16.01 -26.76 -0.16
CA TRP A 262 -16.97 -25.72 -0.50
C TRP A 262 -18.27 -26.29 -1.09
N GLN A 263 -18.19 -27.24 -2.03
CA GLN A 263 -19.36 -27.92 -2.60
C GLN A 263 -20.19 -28.67 -1.54
N GLN A 264 -19.52 -29.24 -0.54
CA GLN A 264 -20.12 -29.92 0.60
C GLN A 264 -20.62 -28.96 1.70
N ARG A 265 -20.44 -27.65 1.52
CA ARG A 265 -20.78 -26.59 2.48
C ARG A 265 -19.99 -26.65 3.80
N GLU A 266 -18.85 -27.32 3.80
CA GLU A 266 -17.89 -27.29 4.92
C GLU A 266 -17.13 -25.96 4.98
N VAL A 267 -17.11 -25.22 3.87
CA VAL A 267 -16.45 -23.92 3.72
C VAL A 267 -17.45 -22.95 3.10
N SER A 268 -17.53 -21.74 3.67
CA SER A 268 -18.45 -20.70 3.18
C SER A 268 -18.03 -20.15 1.81
N ASN A 269 -18.93 -19.46 1.11
CA ASN A 269 -18.58 -18.74 -0.12
C ASN A 269 -17.48 -17.69 0.13
N TYR A 270 -17.51 -17.00 1.27
CA TYR A 270 -16.52 -16.01 1.65
C TYR A 270 -15.13 -16.63 1.77
N ASP A 271 -15.01 -17.68 2.58
CA ASP A 271 -13.74 -18.36 2.84
C ASP A 271 -13.18 -18.99 1.56
N TYR A 272 -14.06 -19.56 0.73
CA TYR A 272 -13.67 -20.10 -0.55
C TYR A 272 -13.16 -19.01 -1.51
N LEU A 273 -13.81 -17.85 -1.58
CA LEU A 273 -13.33 -16.71 -2.36
C LEU A 273 -12.00 -16.14 -1.82
N VAL A 274 -11.81 -16.08 -0.50
CA VAL A 274 -10.52 -15.70 0.12
C VAL A 274 -9.44 -16.68 -0.32
N TYR A 275 -9.71 -17.99 -0.24
CA TYR A 275 -8.79 -19.03 -0.69
C TYR A 275 -8.45 -18.89 -2.17
N LEU A 276 -9.45 -18.72 -3.05
CA LEU A 276 -9.23 -18.53 -4.49
C LEU A 276 -8.40 -17.28 -4.79
N ASN A 277 -8.67 -16.17 -4.10
CA ASN A 277 -7.86 -14.96 -4.21
C ASN A 277 -6.40 -15.23 -3.82
N ASN A 278 -6.17 -15.90 -2.68
CA ASN A 278 -4.83 -16.24 -2.23
C ASN A 278 -4.11 -17.15 -3.23
N ALA A 279 -4.76 -18.22 -3.70
CA ALA A 279 -4.24 -19.17 -4.69
C ALA A 279 -3.94 -18.49 -6.04
N ALA A 280 -4.72 -17.47 -6.43
CA ALA A 280 -4.45 -16.63 -7.59
C ALA A 280 -3.27 -15.66 -7.38
N GLY A 281 -2.63 -15.66 -6.21
CA GLY A 281 -1.50 -14.81 -5.88
C GLY A 281 -1.86 -13.42 -5.38
N ARG A 282 -3.13 -13.14 -5.09
CA ARG A 282 -3.58 -11.85 -4.57
C ARG A 282 -3.22 -11.69 -3.10
N THR A 283 -2.90 -10.47 -2.69
CA THR A 283 -2.45 -10.14 -1.33
C THR A 283 -2.88 -8.73 -0.93
N LYS A 284 -3.09 -8.53 0.37
CA LYS A 284 -3.37 -7.21 0.97
C LYS A 284 -2.11 -6.33 1.06
N ASN A 285 -0.91 -6.90 0.89
CA ASN A 285 0.37 -6.18 0.88
C ASN A 285 0.64 -5.42 -0.44
N ASP A 286 -0.03 -5.77 -1.53
CA ASP A 286 0.18 -5.15 -2.85
C ASP A 286 -1.17 -4.80 -3.48
N LEU A 287 -1.49 -3.50 -3.47
CA LEU A 287 -2.78 -2.99 -3.96
C LEU A 287 -3.00 -3.23 -5.47
N THR A 288 -1.95 -3.50 -6.24
CA THR A 288 -2.07 -3.82 -7.67
C THR A 288 -2.69 -5.19 -7.90
N GLN A 289 -2.60 -6.07 -6.90
CA GLN A 289 -3.13 -7.43 -6.89
C GLN A 289 -3.95 -7.69 -5.61
N TYR A 290 -4.70 -6.69 -5.16
CA TYR A 290 -5.57 -6.81 -4.00
C TYR A 290 -6.65 -7.90 -4.22
N PRO A 291 -7.13 -8.59 -3.17
CA PRO A 291 -8.25 -9.52 -3.29
C PRO A 291 -9.52 -8.88 -3.87
N VAL A 292 -10.24 -9.63 -4.70
CA VAL A 292 -11.43 -9.17 -5.44
C VAL A 292 -12.63 -10.02 -5.07
N PHE A 293 -13.75 -9.36 -4.82
CA PHE A 293 -15.04 -9.98 -4.55
C PHE A 293 -16.07 -9.45 -5.56
N PRO A 294 -17.02 -10.28 -6.01
CA PRO A 294 -18.03 -9.83 -6.97
C PRO A 294 -19.09 -8.94 -6.29
N TRP A 295 -19.67 -8.02 -7.06
CA TRP A 295 -21.00 -7.50 -6.73
C TRP A 295 -22.02 -8.64 -6.74
N ILE A 296 -22.86 -8.72 -5.70
CA ILE A 296 -23.85 -9.79 -5.54
C ILE A 296 -25.26 -9.31 -5.85
N LEU A 297 -25.66 -8.16 -5.31
CA LEU A 297 -26.99 -7.59 -5.53
C LEU A 297 -26.95 -6.66 -6.74
N ASN A 298 -28.11 -6.41 -7.33
CA ASN A 298 -28.30 -5.43 -8.40
C ASN A 298 -29.24 -4.27 -8.00
N ASP A 299 -29.90 -4.37 -6.84
CA ASP A 299 -30.76 -3.35 -6.27
C ASP A 299 -30.12 -2.74 -5.02
N TYR A 300 -29.87 -1.43 -5.11
CA TYR A 300 -29.34 -0.60 -4.04
C TYR A 300 -30.15 0.69 -3.87
N GLN A 301 -31.38 0.72 -4.37
CA GLN A 301 -32.26 1.89 -4.33
C GLN A 301 -33.54 1.61 -3.55
N SER A 302 -34.03 0.36 -3.57
CA SER A 302 -35.20 -0.04 -2.80
C SER A 302 -34.96 0.09 -1.29
N LEU A 303 -36.02 0.48 -0.57
CA LEU A 303 -36.00 0.60 0.89
C LEU A 303 -35.90 -0.75 1.59
N SER A 304 -36.34 -1.82 0.93
CA SER A 304 -36.30 -3.20 1.40
C SER A 304 -36.01 -4.12 0.22
N ILE A 305 -35.26 -5.19 0.46
CA ILE A 305 -34.88 -6.16 -0.56
C ILE A 305 -35.35 -7.54 -0.11
N ASP A 306 -36.07 -8.24 -0.98
CA ASP A 306 -36.44 -9.63 -0.77
C ASP A 306 -35.33 -10.53 -1.30
N LEU A 307 -34.55 -11.13 -0.40
CA LEU A 307 -33.45 -12.02 -0.77
C LEU A 307 -33.92 -13.38 -1.34
N SER A 308 -35.22 -13.68 -1.28
CA SER A 308 -35.78 -14.86 -1.94
C SER A 308 -36.08 -14.63 -3.42
N ASP A 309 -36.16 -13.37 -3.86
CA ASP A 309 -36.40 -13.01 -5.25
C ASP A 309 -35.09 -13.13 -6.07
N PRO A 310 -35.00 -14.03 -7.06
CA PRO A 310 -33.82 -14.15 -7.91
C PRO A 310 -33.49 -12.87 -8.69
N ALA A 311 -34.46 -11.98 -8.91
CA ALA A 311 -34.28 -10.75 -9.67
C ALA A 311 -33.40 -9.71 -8.97
N VAL A 312 -33.22 -9.79 -7.65
CA VAL A 312 -32.37 -8.84 -6.89
C VAL A 312 -30.89 -9.15 -7.01
N TYR A 313 -30.54 -10.31 -7.56
CA TYR A 313 -29.17 -10.76 -7.71
C TYR A 313 -28.61 -10.37 -9.07
N ARG A 314 -27.33 -10.01 -9.07
CA ARG A 314 -26.56 -9.83 -10.30
C ARG A 314 -26.36 -11.19 -10.99
N ASP A 315 -26.44 -11.18 -12.31
CA ASP A 315 -25.94 -12.26 -13.15
C ASP A 315 -24.41 -12.44 -12.98
N LEU A 316 -24.00 -13.42 -12.18
CA LEU A 316 -22.60 -13.75 -11.91
C LEU A 316 -21.89 -14.45 -13.08
N SER A 317 -22.62 -14.85 -14.14
CA SER A 317 -22.00 -15.40 -15.34
C SER A 317 -21.36 -14.32 -16.23
N LYS A 318 -21.66 -13.04 -15.96
CA LYS A 318 -21.22 -11.89 -16.76
C LYS A 318 -20.27 -10.99 -15.96
N PRO A 319 -19.21 -10.44 -16.61
CA PRO A 319 -18.42 -9.35 -16.03
C PRO A 319 -19.24 -8.05 -15.95
N ILE A 320 -18.81 -7.08 -15.13
CA ILE A 320 -19.48 -5.77 -14.95
C ILE A 320 -19.83 -5.15 -16.31
N GLY A 321 -18.85 -5.08 -17.20
CA GLY A 321 -18.97 -4.45 -18.51
C GLY A 321 -20.03 -5.07 -19.42
N ALA A 322 -20.50 -6.28 -19.13
CA ALA A 322 -21.49 -7.02 -19.92
C ALA A 322 -22.89 -7.07 -19.29
N LEU A 323 -23.09 -6.48 -18.11
CA LEU A 323 -24.41 -6.47 -17.44
C LEU A 323 -25.42 -5.59 -18.17
N ASN A 324 -24.97 -4.44 -18.67
CA ASN A 324 -25.76 -3.51 -19.46
C ASN A 324 -25.53 -3.80 -20.96
N GLU A 325 -26.58 -4.15 -21.69
CA GLU A 325 -26.53 -4.55 -23.09
C GLU A 325 -26.07 -3.41 -24.01
N GLU A 326 -26.60 -2.19 -23.83
CA GLU A 326 -26.19 -1.01 -24.62
C GLU A 326 -24.70 -0.74 -24.42
N ARG A 327 -24.23 -0.86 -23.18
CA ARG A 327 -22.82 -0.67 -22.86
C ARG A 327 -21.93 -1.75 -23.47
N LEU A 328 -22.40 -3.00 -23.48
CA LEU A 328 -21.69 -4.11 -24.09
C LEU A 328 -21.54 -3.91 -25.60
N GLU A 329 -22.60 -3.45 -26.28
CA GLU A 329 -22.55 -3.15 -27.71
C GLU A 329 -21.57 -2.01 -28.02
N PHE A 330 -21.50 -0.97 -27.17
CA PHE A 330 -20.46 0.05 -27.28
C PHE A 330 -19.05 -0.55 -27.20
N TYR A 331 -18.78 -1.44 -26.23
CA TYR A 331 -17.45 -2.06 -26.11
C TYR A 331 -17.09 -2.93 -27.31
N LYS A 332 -18.05 -3.71 -27.82
CA LYS A 332 -17.87 -4.54 -29.02
C LYS A 332 -17.58 -3.67 -30.25
N ALA A 333 -18.36 -2.61 -30.46
CA ALA A 333 -18.15 -1.69 -31.58
C ALA A 333 -16.77 -1.04 -31.51
N ARG A 334 -16.34 -0.61 -30.31
CA ARG A 334 -14.99 -0.06 -30.10
C ARG A 334 -13.91 -1.11 -30.39
N PHE A 335 -14.07 -2.33 -29.90
CA PHE A 335 -13.13 -3.43 -30.13
C PHE A 335 -12.96 -3.75 -31.61
N GLU A 336 -14.06 -3.80 -32.38
CA GLU A 336 -13.99 -4.06 -33.83
C GLU A 336 -13.37 -2.90 -34.61
N ALA A 337 -13.51 -1.66 -34.12
CA ALA A 337 -12.89 -0.48 -34.73
C ALA A 337 -11.39 -0.32 -34.39
N MET A 338 -10.83 -1.09 -33.44
CA MET A 338 -9.42 -0.98 -33.06
C MET A 338 -8.50 -1.56 -34.15
N PRO A 339 -7.39 -0.87 -34.48
CA PRO A 339 -6.36 -1.41 -35.37
C PRO A 339 -5.81 -2.75 -34.88
N ARG A 340 -5.50 -3.64 -35.83
CA ARG A 340 -4.89 -4.97 -35.57
C ARG A 340 -3.52 -5.03 -36.24
N GLY A 341 -2.58 -5.78 -35.66
CA GLY A 341 -1.27 -5.99 -36.27
C GLY A 341 -0.30 -4.81 -36.16
N MET A 342 -0.57 -3.87 -35.25
CA MET A 342 0.27 -2.70 -34.97
C MET A 342 0.98 -2.81 -33.61
N GLU A 343 1.16 -4.04 -33.11
CA GLU A 343 1.87 -4.30 -31.85
C GLU A 343 3.33 -3.85 -31.91
N ASP A 344 3.98 -3.97 -33.09
CA ASP A 344 5.35 -3.50 -33.34
C ASP A 344 5.48 -1.97 -33.27
N GLU A 345 4.38 -1.24 -33.45
CA GLU A 345 4.30 0.23 -33.29
C GLU A 345 3.95 0.65 -31.85
N GLY A 346 3.85 -0.32 -30.92
CA GLY A 346 3.55 -0.08 -29.51
C GLY A 346 2.05 0.07 -29.21
N LEU A 347 1.17 -0.21 -30.16
CA LEU A 347 -0.28 -0.27 -29.90
C LEU A 347 -0.67 -1.63 -29.30
N PRO A 348 -1.46 -1.66 -28.21
CA PRO A 348 -1.92 -2.92 -27.64
C PRO A 348 -2.87 -3.65 -28.59
N PRO A 349 -2.97 -4.99 -28.51
CA PRO A 349 -3.96 -5.75 -29.26
C PRO A 349 -5.38 -5.31 -28.86
N PRO A 350 -6.40 -5.45 -29.72
CA PRO A 350 -7.76 -5.02 -29.42
C PRO A 350 -8.28 -5.57 -28.08
N PHE A 351 -9.02 -4.73 -27.35
CA PHE A 351 -9.56 -5.06 -26.02
C PHE A 351 -10.93 -4.43 -25.78
N LEU A 352 -11.78 -5.14 -25.02
CA LEU A 352 -13.10 -4.61 -24.64
C LEU A 352 -12.97 -3.49 -23.61
N TYR A 353 -12.14 -3.70 -22.58
CA TYR A 353 -12.09 -2.85 -21.39
C TYR A 353 -10.74 -2.14 -21.26
N GLY A 354 -10.76 -0.80 -21.30
CA GLY A 354 -9.54 0.01 -21.09
C GLY A 354 -9.22 0.28 -19.63
N THR A 355 -10.06 -0.18 -18.72
CA THR A 355 -9.87 -0.10 -17.28
C THR A 355 -10.01 -1.51 -16.68
N HIS A 356 -9.29 -1.76 -15.60
CA HIS A 356 -9.30 -3.06 -14.93
C HIS A 356 -10.25 -3.03 -13.74
N TYR A 357 -10.93 -4.14 -13.45
CA TYR A 357 -11.91 -4.24 -12.35
C TYR A 357 -11.31 -4.11 -10.94
N SER A 358 -9.99 -4.23 -10.82
CA SER A 358 -9.22 -4.13 -9.57
C SER A 358 -7.99 -3.29 -9.81
N THR A 359 -7.91 -2.12 -9.18
CA THR A 359 -6.75 -1.23 -9.26
C THR A 359 -6.46 -0.65 -7.88
N PRO A 360 -5.23 -0.17 -7.60
CA PRO A 360 -4.95 0.53 -6.35
C PRO A 360 -5.91 1.70 -6.12
N GLY A 361 -6.25 2.45 -7.17
CA GLY A 361 -7.21 3.55 -7.09
C GLY A 361 -8.60 3.09 -6.65
N TYR A 362 -9.06 1.90 -7.07
CA TYR A 362 -10.35 1.36 -6.68
C TYR A 362 -10.37 0.84 -5.23
N VAL A 363 -9.29 0.20 -4.80
CA VAL A 363 -9.16 -0.24 -3.40
C VAL A 363 -9.16 0.97 -2.46
N LEU A 364 -8.40 2.01 -2.81
CA LEU A 364 -8.33 3.23 -2.00
C LEU A 364 -9.58 4.10 -2.13
N TYR A 365 -10.30 4.03 -3.25
CA TYR A 365 -11.63 4.64 -3.39
C TYR A 365 -12.55 4.15 -2.27
N TYR A 366 -12.58 2.84 -2.01
CA TYR A 366 -13.35 2.26 -0.91
C TYR A 366 -12.77 2.62 0.47
N PHE A 367 -11.44 2.55 0.64
CA PHE A 367 -10.78 2.75 1.94
C PHE A 367 -10.37 4.19 2.28
N VAL A 368 -10.78 5.21 1.52
CA VAL A 368 -10.31 6.60 1.72
C VAL A 368 -10.50 7.14 3.14
N ARG A 369 -11.49 6.63 3.88
CA ARG A 369 -11.79 7.05 5.27
C ARG A 369 -10.99 6.27 6.32
N MET A 370 -10.70 5.02 6.01
CA MET A 370 -9.95 4.12 6.90
C MET A 370 -8.45 4.33 6.78
N ALA A 371 -7.95 4.47 5.56
CA ALA A 371 -6.53 4.65 5.26
C ALA A 371 -6.28 5.86 4.32
N PRO A 372 -6.62 7.09 4.77
CA PRO A 372 -6.45 8.32 4.00
C PRO A 372 -4.99 8.56 3.56
N GLU A 373 -4.02 8.10 4.33
CA GLU A 373 -2.59 8.21 4.04
C GLU A 373 -2.23 7.59 2.68
N TYR A 374 -2.78 6.42 2.34
CA TYR A 374 -2.51 5.81 1.03
C TYR A 374 -3.16 6.58 -0.10
N MET A 375 -4.36 7.16 0.11
CA MET A 375 -5.00 7.99 -0.90
C MET A 375 -4.17 9.24 -1.16
N LEU A 376 -3.72 9.93 -0.11
CA LEU A 376 -2.81 11.07 -0.20
C LEU A 376 -1.51 10.66 -0.90
N CYS A 377 -0.93 9.52 -0.53
CA CYS A 377 0.26 8.99 -1.18
C CYS A 377 0.02 8.75 -2.67
N LEU A 378 -1.09 8.13 -3.08
CA LEU A 378 -1.41 7.84 -4.48
C LEU A 378 -1.63 9.12 -5.29
N GLN A 379 -2.34 10.10 -4.72
CA GLN A 379 -2.80 11.34 -5.36
C GLN A 379 -1.89 12.56 -5.09
N ASN A 380 -0.59 12.33 -4.86
CA ASN A 380 0.42 13.38 -4.69
C ASN A 380 0.07 14.41 -3.59
N GLY A 381 -0.44 13.94 -2.46
CA GLY A 381 -0.74 14.77 -1.30
C GLY A 381 -2.10 15.42 -1.31
N LYS A 382 -3.00 15.05 -2.21
CA LYS A 382 -4.38 15.56 -2.23
C LYS A 382 -5.36 14.41 -2.15
N PHE A 383 -6.56 14.65 -1.67
CA PHE A 383 -7.65 13.73 -1.95
C PHE A 383 -8.09 13.87 -3.41
N ASP A 384 -8.77 12.87 -3.94
CA ASP A 384 -9.37 12.95 -5.27
C ASP A 384 -10.49 14.03 -5.29
N ALA A 385 -10.95 14.41 -6.48
CA ALA A 385 -12.04 15.35 -6.63
C ALA A 385 -13.27 14.85 -5.86
N PRO A 386 -13.99 15.72 -5.12
CA PRO A 386 -15.11 15.32 -4.26
C PRO A 386 -16.14 14.43 -4.97
N ASP A 387 -16.53 14.78 -6.21
CA ASP A 387 -17.48 14.02 -7.04
C ASP A 387 -16.98 12.62 -7.46
N ARG A 388 -15.68 12.36 -7.40
CA ARG A 388 -15.07 11.05 -7.70
C ARG A 388 -14.78 10.22 -6.46
N LEU A 389 -14.96 10.77 -5.26
CA LEU A 389 -14.77 10.01 -4.02
C LEU A 389 -15.95 9.05 -3.79
N PHE A 390 -15.70 8.00 -3.00
CA PHE A 390 -16.73 7.05 -2.62
C PHE A 390 -17.76 7.71 -1.71
N GLN A 391 -19.01 7.83 -2.16
CA GLN A 391 -20.07 8.55 -1.45
C GLN A 391 -21.28 7.67 -1.12
N SER A 392 -21.56 6.66 -1.93
CA SER A 392 -22.72 5.77 -1.76
C SER A 392 -22.50 4.50 -2.55
N ILE A 393 -22.85 3.36 -1.94
CA ILE A 393 -22.84 2.05 -2.61
C ILE A 393 -23.77 2.08 -3.83
N SER A 394 -24.95 2.67 -3.69
CA SER A 394 -25.95 2.80 -4.76
C SER A 394 -25.43 3.61 -5.95
N SER A 395 -24.79 4.76 -5.68
CA SER A 395 -24.22 5.58 -6.75
C SER A 395 -23.02 4.88 -7.41
N THR A 396 -22.21 4.15 -6.63
CA THR A 396 -21.09 3.37 -7.17
C THR A 396 -21.61 2.25 -8.08
N TRP A 397 -22.62 1.50 -7.67
CA TRP A 397 -23.24 0.46 -8.49
C TRP A 397 -23.83 1.03 -9.79
N SER A 398 -24.55 2.15 -9.69
CA SER A 398 -25.11 2.85 -10.86
C SER A 398 -24.00 3.30 -11.83
N SER A 399 -22.91 3.88 -11.32
CA SER A 399 -21.73 4.23 -12.12
C SER A 399 -21.12 3.00 -12.78
N CYS A 400 -20.95 1.91 -12.04
CA CYS A 400 -20.43 0.65 -12.55
C CYS A 400 -21.31 0.01 -13.63
N ASN A 401 -22.57 0.42 -13.81
CA ASN A 401 -23.46 -0.08 -14.86
C ASN A 401 -23.64 0.90 -16.04
N THR A 402 -23.27 2.17 -15.87
CA THR A 402 -23.56 3.24 -16.86
C THR A 402 -22.30 3.89 -17.41
N ASN A 403 -21.25 4.04 -16.61
CA ASN A 403 -20.00 4.67 -17.04
C ASN A 403 -19.10 3.66 -17.76
N HIS A 404 -18.63 4.00 -18.97
CA HIS A 404 -17.76 3.12 -19.77
C HIS A 404 -16.37 2.90 -19.16
N ALA A 405 -15.90 3.79 -18.30
CA ALA A 405 -14.61 3.68 -17.63
C ALA A 405 -14.70 3.01 -16.24
N ASP A 406 -15.92 2.75 -15.75
CA ASP A 406 -16.15 2.19 -14.41
C ASP A 406 -16.54 0.72 -14.46
N LEU A 407 -15.54 -0.13 -14.17
CA LEU A 407 -15.68 -1.59 -14.21
C LEU A 407 -15.33 -2.24 -12.85
N LYS A 408 -15.40 -1.46 -11.76
CA LYS A 408 -15.02 -1.88 -10.40
C LYS A 408 -15.80 -3.11 -9.95
N GLU A 409 -15.08 -4.14 -9.50
CA GLU A 409 -15.64 -5.16 -8.62
C GLU A 409 -15.42 -4.76 -7.14
N LEU A 410 -16.06 -5.47 -6.22
CA LEU A 410 -15.95 -5.22 -4.78
C LEU A 410 -14.65 -5.75 -4.19
N ILE A 411 -14.44 -5.43 -2.91
CA ILE A 411 -13.34 -5.92 -2.07
C ILE A 411 -13.89 -6.77 -0.92
N PRO A 412 -13.08 -7.64 -0.28
CA PRO A 412 -13.55 -8.50 0.81
C PRO A 412 -14.19 -7.75 1.99
N ALA A 413 -13.79 -6.50 2.23
CA ALA A 413 -14.31 -5.68 3.33
C ALA A 413 -15.83 -5.43 3.25
N PHE A 414 -16.45 -5.58 2.07
CA PHE A 414 -17.90 -5.53 1.96
C PHE A 414 -18.58 -6.75 2.58
N PHE A 415 -17.90 -7.86 2.81
CA PHE A 415 -18.48 -9.11 3.30
C PHE A 415 -17.82 -9.59 4.59
N ASP A 416 -16.99 -8.75 5.20
CA ASP A 416 -16.21 -9.08 6.38
C ASP A 416 -16.92 -8.57 7.63
N ASP A 417 -17.65 -9.46 8.30
CA ASP A 417 -18.39 -9.14 9.53
C ASP A 417 -17.46 -8.75 10.70
N SER A 418 -16.16 -9.06 10.62
CA SER A 418 -15.18 -8.63 11.61
C SER A 418 -14.77 -7.16 11.45
N LEU A 419 -15.18 -6.52 10.35
CA LEU A 419 -14.92 -5.11 10.06
C LEU A 419 -16.20 -4.28 10.13
N PRO A 420 -16.46 -3.60 11.27
CA PRO A 420 -17.64 -2.78 11.43
C PRO A 420 -17.75 -1.70 10.34
N PRO A 421 -18.91 -1.55 9.66
CA PRO A 421 -19.08 -0.56 8.59
C PRO A 421 -18.79 0.88 9.03
N ASP A 422 -19.03 1.21 10.29
CA ASP A 422 -18.76 2.53 10.86
C ASP A 422 -17.26 2.88 10.91
N GLU A 423 -16.38 1.88 11.01
CA GLU A 423 -14.92 2.08 11.04
C GLU A 423 -14.36 2.51 9.68
N TRP A 424 -14.94 2.06 8.56
CA TRP A 424 -14.39 2.31 7.22
C TRP A 424 -15.31 3.05 6.25
N LEU A 425 -16.63 2.96 6.39
CA LEU A 425 -17.58 3.72 5.57
C LEU A 425 -17.85 5.11 6.14
N CYS A 426 -17.92 5.23 7.46
CA CYS A 426 -18.25 6.49 8.11
C CYS A 426 -16.96 7.36 8.28
N ASN A 427 -17.08 8.68 8.15
CA ASN A 427 -15.93 9.60 8.25
C ASN A 427 -15.57 9.93 9.71
N GLY A 428 -15.17 8.92 10.49
CA GLY A 428 -14.86 9.07 11.92
C GLY A 428 -13.62 9.94 12.19
N LYS A 429 -12.65 9.96 11.26
CA LYS A 429 -11.43 10.79 11.34
C LYS A 429 -11.66 12.27 10.99
N ASN A 430 -12.89 12.69 10.69
CA ASN A 430 -13.24 14.07 10.29
C ASN A 430 -12.41 14.62 9.12
N LEU A 431 -12.09 13.76 8.15
CA LEU A 431 -11.30 14.12 6.98
C LEU A 431 -12.00 15.21 6.15
N ASP A 432 -11.22 16.15 5.62
CA ASP A 432 -11.72 17.12 4.66
C ASP A 432 -11.75 16.52 3.24
N LEU A 433 -12.84 15.83 2.94
CA LEU A 433 -13.10 15.22 1.63
C LEU A 433 -13.75 16.20 0.63
N GLY A 434 -13.86 17.49 1.00
CA GLY A 434 -14.41 18.53 0.15
C GLY A 434 -15.92 18.48 -0.07
N THR A 435 -16.37 19.24 -1.06
CA THR A 435 -17.78 19.46 -1.42
C THR A 435 -17.97 19.17 -2.90
N THR A 436 -19.03 18.44 -3.24
CA THR A 436 -19.38 18.08 -4.62
C THR A 436 -19.85 19.30 -5.42
N GLN A 437 -19.92 19.16 -6.74
CA GLN A 437 -20.51 20.19 -7.61
C GLN A 437 -21.98 20.49 -7.27
N LYS A 438 -22.68 19.54 -6.64
CA LYS A 438 -24.04 19.71 -6.10
C LYS A 438 -24.07 20.35 -4.71
N LEU A 439 -22.98 20.99 -4.29
CA LEU A 439 -22.84 21.68 -3.00
C LEU A 439 -23.08 20.77 -1.77
N THR A 440 -22.90 19.45 -1.95
CA THR A 440 -23.04 18.48 -0.86
C THR A 440 -21.67 18.12 -0.33
N ARG A 441 -21.46 18.25 0.99
CA ARG A 441 -20.19 17.83 1.60
C ARG A 441 -20.04 16.32 1.48
N VAL A 442 -18.86 15.84 1.07
CA VAL A 442 -18.58 14.41 0.98
C VAL A 442 -18.59 13.81 2.39
N ARG A 443 -19.69 13.15 2.70
CA ARG A 443 -19.91 12.39 3.93
C ARG A 443 -20.64 11.12 3.50
N LEU A 444 -20.09 9.96 3.83
CA LEU A 444 -20.94 8.78 3.94
C LEU A 444 -21.61 8.93 5.30
N ARG A 445 -22.83 9.48 5.31
CA ARG A 445 -23.66 9.32 6.50
C ARG A 445 -24.23 7.91 6.40
N CYS A 446 -23.94 7.09 7.41
CA CYS A 446 -24.63 5.82 7.61
C CYS A 446 -26.10 6.16 7.95
N PHE A 447 -26.96 6.43 6.96
CA PHE A 447 -28.40 6.68 7.12
C PHE A 447 -29.18 5.66 6.29
N GLY A 448 -29.97 4.83 6.98
CA GLY A 448 -30.97 3.93 6.40
C GLY A 448 -30.39 2.64 5.84
N TYR A 449 -30.38 1.60 6.69
CA TYR A 449 -30.06 0.21 6.40
C TYR A 449 -28.67 -0.07 5.79
N CYS A 450 -27.77 -0.53 6.66
CA CYS A 450 -26.67 -1.37 6.20
C CYS A 450 -27.28 -2.67 5.68
N LEU A 451 -26.97 -3.01 4.44
CA LEU A 451 -27.07 -4.37 3.88
C LEU A 451 -26.22 -5.41 4.63
N PHE A 452 -25.51 -4.97 5.67
CA PHE A 452 -24.68 -5.76 6.58
C PHE A 452 -25.18 -5.54 8.01
N GLY A 453 -26.12 -6.39 8.43
CA GLY A 453 -26.12 -7.01 9.76
C GLY A 453 -26.11 -6.16 11.04
N THR A 454 -26.35 -4.86 11.03
CA THR A 454 -26.55 -4.10 12.30
C THR A 454 -27.77 -3.22 12.23
N ASP A 455 -28.94 -3.84 12.24
CA ASP A 455 -30.01 -3.33 13.09
C ASP A 455 -29.78 -3.93 14.49
N ILE A 456 -29.84 -3.12 15.55
CA ILE A 456 -29.64 -3.55 16.95
C ILE A 456 -30.80 -4.46 17.44
N ARG A 457 -31.60 -5.00 16.53
CA ARG A 457 -32.55 -6.06 16.84
C ARG A 457 -32.39 -7.21 15.86
N ALA A 458 -32.14 -8.34 16.51
CA ALA A 458 -32.10 -9.70 16.02
C ALA A 458 -33.13 -10.01 14.92
N ASP A 459 -32.78 -11.05 14.17
CA ASP A 459 -33.66 -11.85 13.31
C ASP A 459 -33.92 -11.26 11.93
N CYS A 460 -32.99 -11.51 10.98
CA CYS A 460 -33.29 -11.87 9.58
C CYS A 460 -31.99 -12.00 8.76
N CYS A 461 -31.27 -13.12 8.90
CA CYS A 461 -30.31 -13.55 7.89
C CYS A 461 -30.33 -15.10 7.82
N PRO A 462 -31.05 -15.73 6.87
CA PRO A 462 -31.20 -17.18 6.80
C PRO A 462 -29.99 -17.91 6.18
N TRP A 463 -28.85 -17.24 5.99
CA TRP A 463 -27.60 -17.86 5.53
C TRP A 463 -26.65 -18.24 6.67
N TYR A 464 -27.07 -18.07 7.94
CA TYR A 464 -26.22 -18.26 9.09
C TYR A 464 -26.92 -19.12 10.15
N ASP A 465 -26.87 -20.44 9.98
CA ASP A 465 -27.20 -21.39 11.04
C ASP A 465 -25.98 -21.47 11.98
N ARG A 466 -26.01 -20.72 13.10
CA ARG A 466 -25.17 -21.04 14.27
C ARG A 466 -25.79 -22.23 15.00
N SER A 467 -25.65 -23.41 14.43
CA SER A 467 -25.67 -24.65 15.18
C SER A 467 -24.50 -25.51 14.71
N GLU A 468 -23.59 -25.77 15.64
CA GLU A 468 -22.36 -26.55 15.45
C GLU A 468 -21.26 -25.89 14.58
N THR A 469 -20.57 -24.91 15.17
CA THR A 469 -19.16 -24.65 14.86
C THR A 469 -18.33 -25.90 15.21
N LEU A 470 -18.27 -26.85 14.27
CA LEU A 470 -17.30 -27.94 14.31
C LEU A 470 -15.91 -27.37 14.04
N SER A 471 -15.06 -27.57 15.05
CA SER A 471 -13.68 -27.11 15.20
C SER A 471 -12.70 -27.77 14.21
N PHE A 472 -12.92 -27.58 12.91
CA PHE A 472 -12.01 -28.02 11.85
C PHE A 472 -11.79 -26.90 10.84
N LEU A 473 -11.19 -25.80 11.31
CA LEU A 473 -10.39 -24.83 10.53
C LEU A 473 -9.97 -23.59 11.32
N HIS A 474 -10.26 -23.47 12.63
CA HIS A 474 -9.88 -22.29 13.40
C HIS A 474 -9.14 -22.65 14.70
N GLY A 475 -7.89 -22.22 14.77
CA GLY A 475 -7.34 -21.66 16.00
C GLY A 475 -7.46 -20.13 15.93
N HIS A 476 -8.57 -19.61 16.47
CA HIS A 476 -8.93 -18.19 16.66
C HIS A 476 -9.54 -17.42 15.47
N PRO A 477 -10.53 -16.53 15.73
CA PRO A 477 -10.88 -15.45 14.81
C PRO A 477 -9.72 -14.47 14.85
N VAL A 478 -8.75 -14.70 13.99
CA VAL A 478 -7.65 -13.78 13.85
C VAL A 478 -8.15 -12.67 12.94
N HIS A 479 -8.31 -11.46 13.49
CA HIS A 479 -8.44 -10.24 12.69
C HIS A 479 -7.33 -10.24 11.64
N LEU A 480 -7.67 -10.54 10.38
CA LEU A 480 -6.72 -10.43 9.28
C LEU A 480 -6.62 -8.95 8.93
N PRO A 481 -5.50 -8.27 9.19
CA PRO A 481 -5.40 -6.84 8.97
C PRO A 481 -5.71 -6.51 7.50
N LEU A 482 -6.46 -5.43 7.26
CA LEU A 482 -6.97 -5.05 5.93
C LEU A 482 -5.87 -4.62 4.96
N PHE A 483 -4.77 -4.14 5.53
CA PHE A 483 -3.49 -3.97 4.88
C PHE A 483 -2.51 -4.91 5.58
N GLY A 484 -1.44 -5.36 4.93
CA GLY A 484 -0.44 -6.16 5.64
C GLY A 484 0.23 -5.38 6.77
N SER A 485 1.02 -6.08 7.59
CA SER A 485 1.56 -5.55 8.84
C SER A 485 2.46 -4.35 8.65
N ILE A 486 2.11 -3.24 9.30
CA ILE A 486 2.86 -1.98 9.24
C ILE A 486 3.11 -1.48 10.64
N GLU A 487 4.39 -1.44 11.02
CA GLU A 487 4.80 -0.94 12.33
C GLU A 487 4.65 0.58 12.47
N LYS A 488 4.62 1.36 11.36
CA LYS A 488 4.46 2.84 11.38
C LYS A 488 3.85 3.39 10.07
N PRO A 489 2.51 3.55 9.96
CA PRO A 489 1.85 4.01 8.72
C PRO A 489 2.24 5.41 8.25
N TRP A 490 2.90 6.24 9.06
CA TRP A 490 3.34 7.59 8.67
C TRP A 490 4.65 7.62 7.88
N LYS A 491 5.54 6.63 8.09
CA LYS A 491 6.75 6.48 7.23
C LYS A 491 6.37 6.15 5.78
N VAL A 492 5.13 5.71 5.56
CA VAL A 492 4.58 5.35 4.26
C VAL A 492 4.50 6.56 3.30
N ASN A 493 4.22 7.75 3.82
CA ASN A 493 4.04 8.95 3.00
C ASN A 493 5.34 9.60 2.53
N LEU A 494 6.48 9.22 3.12
CA LEU A 494 7.69 10.05 3.11
C LEU A 494 8.77 9.58 2.12
N CYS A 495 8.58 8.46 1.43
CA CYS A 495 9.58 7.94 0.48
C CYS A 495 8.97 7.56 -0.87
N ARG A 496 8.32 8.52 -1.56
CA ARG A 496 8.22 8.46 -3.02
C ARG A 496 9.61 8.69 -3.63
N SER A 497 10.37 7.62 -3.71
CA SER A 497 11.43 7.42 -4.68
C SER A 497 11.60 5.92 -4.88
N ILE A 498 11.41 5.47 -6.13
CA ILE A 498 11.53 4.11 -6.64
C ILE A 498 10.23 3.29 -6.59
N SER A 499 9.74 2.89 -7.78
CA SER A 499 8.64 1.92 -8.05
C SER A 499 7.19 2.39 -7.85
N MET A 500 6.65 3.27 -8.70
CA MET A 500 5.70 2.75 -9.70
C MET A 500 6.26 2.72 -11.12
N SER A 501 6.72 1.57 -11.59
CA SER A 501 6.84 1.26 -13.02
C SER A 501 5.85 0.14 -13.29
N GLY A 502 4.93 0.32 -14.24
CA GLY A 502 4.03 -0.75 -14.72
C GLY A 502 2.51 -0.56 -14.51
N LEU A 503 2.02 0.66 -14.34
CA LEU A 503 0.58 0.96 -14.48
C LEU A 503 0.39 1.98 -15.61
N ILE A 504 0.54 1.50 -16.85
CA ILE A 504 -0.23 1.94 -18.02
C ILE A 504 -0.84 0.67 -18.60
#